data_AF-A0A2K9Y4P8-F1
#
_entry.id   AF-A0A2K9Y4P8-F1
#
_cell.length_a   1.000
_cell.length_b   1.000
_cell.length_c   1.000
_cell.angle_alpha   90.00
_cell.angle_beta   90.00
_cell.angle_gamma   90.00
#
_symmetry.space_group_name_H-M   'P 1'
#
loop_
_entity.id
_entity.type
_entity.pdbx_description
1 polymer ?
#
loop_
_entity_poly.entity_id
_entity_poly.type
_entity_poly.pdbx_seq_one_letter_code
_entity_poly.pdbx_strand_id
1 'polypeptide(L)'
;MEGKEEDVKLGANKFSERQPIGTSAQTDKDYKEPPAAPFFEPGELKSWSFYRAGIAEFVATFLFLYITVLTVMGVSQSKTKCATVGIQGIAWAFGGMIFALVYCTAGISGGHINPAVTFGLFLARKLSLTRALFYMIMQCLGAICGAGVVKGFQGDNRYEMLGGGANVVNHGYTKGDGLGAEIIGTFVLVYTVFSATDAKRNARDSHVPILAPLPIGFAVLLVHLATIPITG
;
A
#
# COMPACT_ATOMS: atom_id res chain seq x y z
N MET A 1 -39.96 49.01 -22.68
CA MET A 1 -40.19 47.60 -22.30
C MET A 1 -39.97 46.82 -23.58
N GLU A 2 -39.01 45.92 -23.79
CA GLU A 2 -38.03 45.15 -23.00
C GLU A 2 -36.84 44.89 -23.97
N GLY A 3 -35.56 44.80 -23.56
CA GLY A 3 -34.93 43.63 -22.93
C GLY A 3 -34.86 42.44 -23.91
N LYS A 4 -33.71 42.14 -24.56
CA LYS A 4 -32.74 41.06 -24.22
C LYS A 4 -33.41 39.68 -23.99
N GLU A 5 -32.95 38.53 -24.45
CA GLU A 5 -31.62 38.03 -24.84
C GLU A 5 -31.83 36.63 -25.50
N GLU A 6 -30.83 36.14 -26.20
CA GLU A 6 -30.78 34.80 -26.81
C GLU A 6 -30.98 33.68 -25.78
N ASP A 7 -31.80 32.67 -26.10
CA ASP A 7 -31.81 31.41 -25.36
C ASP A 7 -31.32 30.23 -26.22
N VAL A 8 -30.29 29.61 -25.66
CA VAL A 8 -29.41 28.56 -26.17
C VAL A 8 -30.19 27.28 -26.45
N LYS A 9 -30.16 26.80 -27.70
CA LYS A 9 -30.54 25.41 -28.01
C LYS A 9 -29.49 24.46 -27.43
N LEU A 10 -29.73 24.03 -26.19
CA LEU A 10 -29.04 22.92 -25.56
C LEU A 10 -29.08 21.70 -26.49
N GLY A 11 -27.91 21.18 -26.83
CA GLY A 11 -27.69 20.02 -27.69
C GLY A 11 -28.16 18.68 -27.09
N ALA A 12 -29.41 18.61 -26.64
CA ALA A 12 -30.12 17.35 -26.53
C ALA A 12 -30.32 16.81 -27.95
N ASN A 13 -29.95 15.55 -28.20
CA ASN A 13 -30.11 14.79 -29.44
C ASN A 13 -28.89 14.68 -30.37
N LYS A 14 -27.66 14.57 -29.84
CA LYS A 14 -26.50 14.12 -30.66
C LYS A 14 -26.09 12.66 -30.46
N PHE A 15 -26.79 11.89 -29.64
CA PHE A 15 -26.59 10.45 -29.54
C PHE A 15 -27.93 9.72 -29.69
N SER A 16 -28.07 9.01 -30.81
CA SER A 16 -29.14 8.04 -31.01
C SER A 16 -28.92 6.91 -30.01
N GLU A 17 -29.70 6.89 -28.93
CA GLU A 17 -29.69 5.87 -27.91
C GLU A 17 -30.35 4.59 -28.46
N ARG A 18 -29.58 3.85 -29.27
CA ARG A 18 -29.90 2.47 -29.67
C ARG A 18 -28.62 1.65 -29.75
N GLN A 19 -27.95 1.45 -28.62
CA GLN A 19 -27.09 0.29 -28.49
C GLN A 19 -27.96 -0.91 -28.11
N PRO A 20 -27.94 -2.01 -28.90
CA PRO A 20 -28.65 -3.22 -28.53
C PRO A 20 -28.00 -3.84 -27.29
N ILE A 21 -28.80 -4.04 -26.24
CA ILE A 21 -28.39 -4.79 -25.04
C ILE A 21 -28.32 -6.27 -25.44
N GLY A 22 -27.11 -6.78 -25.60
CA GLY A 22 -26.85 -8.18 -25.93
C GLY A 22 -25.35 -8.47 -26.07
N THR A 23 -24.94 -9.67 -25.67
CA THR A 23 -23.55 -10.18 -25.55
C THR A 23 -22.74 -10.19 -26.87
N SER A 24 -23.31 -9.69 -27.96
CA SER A 24 -22.74 -9.69 -29.31
C SER A 24 -22.26 -8.32 -29.79
N ALA A 25 -22.25 -7.29 -28.94
CA ALA A 25 -21.79 -5.93 -29.27
C ALA A 25 -20.43 -5.51 -28.64
N GLN A 26 -19.54 -6.47 -28.35
CA GLN A 26 -18.15 -6.19 -27.93
C GLN A 26 -17.17 -7.06 -28.72
N THR A 27 -16.88 -6.67 -29.96
CA THR A 27 -15.88 -7.34 -30.81
C THR A 27 -14.45 -6.84 -30.63
N ASP A 28 -14.23 -5.74 -29.90
CA ASP A 28 -12.91 -5.34 -29.45
C ASP A 28 -13.01 -4.84 -28.00
N LYS A 29 -12.54 -5.63 -27.04
CA LYS A 29 -12.27 -5.08 -25.71
C LYS A 29 -11.11 -4.09 -25.86
N ASP A 30 -11.31 -2.83 -25.47
CA ASP A 30 -10.27 -1.79 -25.38
C ASP A 30 -9.09 -2.17 -24.46
N TYR A 31 -9.19 -3.31 -23.78
CA TYR A 31 -8.19 -3.88 -22.91
C TYR A 31 -8.15 -5.41 -23.04
N LYS A 32 -6.96 -5.95 -23.31
CA LYS A 32 -6.65 -7.37 -23.16
C LYS A 32 -5.87 -7.54 -21.85
N GLU A 33 -6.42 -8.33 -20.93
CA GLU A 33 -5.73 -8.68 -19.71
C GLU A 33 -4.39 -9.38 -20.03
N PRO A 34 -3.29 -9.01 -19.35
CA PRO A 34 -2.05 -9.74 -19.48
C PRO A 34 -2.26 -11.19 -19.00
N PRO A 35 -1.54 -12.16 -19.59
CA PRO A 35 -1.64 -13.55 -19.18
C PRO A 35 -1.27 -13.70 -17.71
N ALA A 36 -1.88 -14.68 -17.04
CA ALA A 36 -1.57 -15.00 -15.65
C ALA A 36 -0.06 -15.28 -15.50
N ALA A 37 0.55 -14.71 -14.46
CA ALA A 37 1.96 -14.93 -14.19
C ALA A 37 2.23 -16.44 -14.01
N PRO A 38 3.33 -16.96 -14.59
CA PRO A 38 3.74 -18.33 -14.33
C PRO A 38 3.97 -18.52 -12.83
N PHE A 39 3.55 -19.67 -12.31
CA PHE A 39 3.68 -19.95 -10.88
C PHE A 39 5.13 -19.92 -10.42
N PHE A 40 6.04 -20.45 -11.24
CA PHE A 40 7.47 -20.49 -10.99
C PHE A 40 8.24 -20.04 -12.23
N GLU A 41 9.11 -19.04 -12.07
CA GLU A 41 9.89 -18.46 -13.17
C GLU A 41 11.37 -18.27 -12.75
N PRO A 42 12.19 -19.32 -12.80
CA PRO A 42 13.58 -19.26 -12.32
C PRO A 42 14.46 -18.35 -13.19
N GLY A 43 14.01 -18.02 -14.41
CA GLY A 43 14.69 -17.07 -15.29
C GLY A 43 14.82 -15.66 -14.68
N GLU A 44 13.90 -15.28 -13.79
CA GLU A 44 13.95 -13.98 -13.10
C GLU A 44 15.23 -13.79 -12.26
N LEU A 45 15.79 -14.87 -11.73
CA LEU A 45 17.02 -14.83 -10.92
C LEU A 45 18.26 -14.40 -11.71
N LYS A 46 18.20 -14.44 -13.04
CA LYS A 46 19.26 -13.94 -13.93
C LYS A 46 19.09 -12.46 -14.27
N SER A 47 17.94 -11.86 -13.96
CA SER A 47 17.61 -10.49 -14.32
C SER A 47 18.18 -9.49 -13.32
N TRP A 48 18.92 -8.49 -13.81
CA TRP A 48 19.38 -7.38 -12.97
C TRP A 48 18.22 -6.52 -12.45
N SER A 49 17.14 -6.39 -13.23
CA SER A 49 15.94 -5.67 -12.81
C SER A 49 15.23 -6.36 -11.65
N PHE A 50 15.33 -7.70 -11.53
CA PHE A 50 14.81 -8.45 -10.38
C PHE A 50 15.51 -8.06 -9.07
N TYR A 51 16.85 -8.04 -9.05
CA TYR A 51 17.60 -7.64 -7.86
C TYR A 51 17.41 -6.16 -7.52
N ARG A 52 17.35 -5.28 -8.53
CA ARG A 52 17.04 -3.85 -8.32
C ARG A 52 15.66 -3.66 -7.69
N ALA A 53 14.67 -4.45 -8.09
CA ALA A 53 13.36 -4.43 -7.49
C ALA A 53 13.37 -4.90 -6.03
N GLY A 54 14.10 -5.97 -5.71
CA GLY A 54 14.28 -6.41 -4.32
C GLY A 54 14.99 -5.38 -3.44
N ILE A 55 16.02 -4.71 -3.96
CA ILE A 55 16.69 -3.60 -3.27
C ILE A 55 15.72 -2.45 -3.03
N ALA A 56 14.86 -2.12 -4.01
CA ALA A 56 13.85 -1.08 -3.85
C ALA A 56 12.85 -1.44 -2.72
N GLU A 57 12.37 -2.68 -2.66
CA GLU A 57 11.50 -3.16 -1.57
C GLU A 57 12.19 -3.10 -0.20
N PHE A 58 13.46 -3.48 -0.11
CA PHE A 58 14.25 -3.38 1.11
C PHE A 58 14.41 -1.93 1.58
N VAL A 59 14.88 -1.04 0.69
CA VAL A 59 15.13 0.36 1.04
C VAL A 59 13.82 1.08 1.40
N ALA A 60 12.74 0.82 0.65
CA ALA A 60 11.45 1.39 0.96
C ALA A 60 10.95 0.93 2.34
N THR A 61 11.03 -0.37 2.63
CA THR A 61 10.58 -0.90 3.92
C THR A 61 11.47 -0.43 5.08
N PHE A 62 12.78 -0.30 4.85
CA PHE A 62 13.71 0.34 5.79
C PHE A 62 13.29 1.77 6.14
N LEU A 63 13.07 2.61 5.14
CA LEU A 63 12.66 4.01 5.34
C LEU A 63 11.27 4.09 6.00
N PHE A 64 10.36 3.20 5.62
CA PHE A 64 9.03 3.11 6.21
C PHE A 64 9.11 2.86 7.72
N LEU A 65 9.81 1.81 8.15
CA LEU A 65 9.93 1.48 9.57
C LEU A 65 10.77 2.51 10.33
N TYR A 66 11.84 3.04 9.72
CA TYR A 66 12.65 4.09 10.32
C TYR A 66 11.81 5.32 10.71
N ILE A 67 11.04 5.87 9.76
CA ILE A 67 10.24 7.08 9.99
C ILE A 67 9.08 6.82 10.95
N THR A 68 8.35 5.73 10.75
CA THR A 68 7.13 5.44 11.52
C THR A 68 7.45 5.07 12.97
N VAL A 69 8.40 4.16 13.19
CA VAL A 69 8.83 3.78 14.55
C VAL A 69 9.44 4.97 15.27
N LEU A 70 10.25 5.80 14.61
CA LEU A 70 10.81 7.00 15.24
C LEU A 70 9.72 8.00 15.63
N THR A 71 8.67 8.14 14.82
CA THR A 71 7.50 8.98 15.13
C THR A 71 6.74 8.44 16.33
N VAL A 72 6.48 7.13 16.37
CA VAL A 72 5.85 6.45 17.52
C VAL A 72 6.67 6.69 18.79
N MET A 73 7.99 6.45 18.73
CA MET A 73 8.89 6.69 19.85
C MET A 73 8.88 8.16 20.31
N GLY A 74 8.84 9.10 19.36
CA GLY A 74 8.74 10.54 19.64
C GLY A 74 7.45 10.94 20.36
N VAL A 75 6.33 10.28 20.04
CA VAL A 75 5.05 10.47 20.74
C VAL A 75 5.07 9.80 22.12
N SER A 76 5.54 8.56 22.20
CA SER A 76 5.53 7.73 23.42
C SER A 76 6.46 8.25 24.52
N GLN A 77 7.57 8.91 24.17
CA GLN A 77 8.50 9.46 25.15
C GLN A 77 7.98 10.73 25.85
N SER A 78 6.96 11.39 25.30
CA SER A 78 6.41 12.62 25.87
C SER A 78 5.46 12.31 27.03
N LYS A 79 5.53 13.11 28.10
CA LYS A 79 4.60 13.03 29.24
C LYS A 79 3.14 13.26 28.84
N THR A 80 2.92 14.09 27.82
CA THR A 80 1.60 14.37 27.26
C THR A 80 1.63 14.25 25.75
N LYS A 81 0.64 13.53 25.20
CA LYS A 81 0.47 13.38 23.75
C LYS A 81 0.10 14.70 23.09
N CYS A 82 -0.50 15.64 23.83
CA CYS A 82 -0.93 16.95 23.30
C CYS A 82 0.23 17.86 22.90
N ALA A 83 1.44 17.63 23.42
CA ALA A 83 2.64 18.37 23.04
C ALA A 83 3.40 17.73 21.86
N THR A 84 2.84 16.70 21.24
CA THR A 84 3.46 15.92 20.16
C THR A 84 2.58 15.97 18.91
N VAL A 85 2.98 15.28 17.86
CA VAL A 85 2.13 15.06 16.68
C VAL A 85 0.86 14.23 16.99
N GLY A 86 0.77 13.65 18.18
CA GLY A 86 -0.37 12.88 18.66
C GLY A 86 -0.56 11.56 17.92
N ILE A 87 -1.60 10.81 18.30
CA ILE A 87 -1.94 9.54 17.65
C ILE A 87 -2.36 9.75 16.18
N GLN A 88 -3.01 10.87 15.88
CA GLN A 88 -3.32 11.29 14.52
C GLN A 88 -2.04 11.46 13.67
N GLY A 89 -0.99 12.03 14.25
CA GLY A 89 0.31 12.18 13.57
C GLY A 89 1.00 10.84 13.30
N ILE A 90 0.85 9.87 14.19
CA ILE A 90 1.31 8.49 13.94
C ILE A 90 0.60 7.92 12.71
N ALA A 91 -0.74 7.99 12.65
CA ALA A 91 -1.50 7.49 11.52
C ALA A 91 -1.09 8.17 10.19
N TRP A 92 -0.83 9.49 10.22
CA TRP A 92 -0.29 10.22 9.08
C TRP A 92 1.11 9.79 8.66
N ALA A 93 1.99 9.46 9.61
CA ALA A 93 3.31 8.93 9.29
C ALA A 93 3.21 7.60 8.54
N PHE A 94 2.34 6.69 8.99
CA PHE A 94 2.14 5.40 8.32
C PHE A 94 1.55 5.56 6.91
N GLY A 95 0.40 6.22 6.79
CA GLY A 95 -0.25 6.40 5.48
C GLY A 95 0.54 7.28 4.51
N GLY A 96 1.15 8.35 5.02
CA GLY A 96 1.97 9.27 4.23
C GLY A 96 3.25 8.63 3.70
N MET A 97 3.92 7.80 4.51
CA MET A 97 5.10 7.07 4.05
C MET A 97 4.75 6.01 3.01
N ILE A 98 3.64 5.29 3.16
CA ILE A 98 3.18 4.35 2.13
C ILE A 98 2.87 5.10 0.82
N PHE A 99 2.15 6.22 0.87
CA PHE A 99 1.92 7.04 -0.31
C PHE A 99 3.24 7.44 -1.00
N ALA A 100 4.18 8.02 -0.26
CA ALA A 100 5.44 8.50 -0.82
C ALA A 100 6.29 7.36 -1.39
N LEU A 101 6.41 6.25 -0.67
CA LEU A 101 7.27 5.14 -1.08
C LEU A 101 6.68 4.31 -2.21
N VAL A 102 5.36 4.09 -2.23
CA VAL A 102 4.69 3.46 -3.38
C VAL A 102 4.89 4.34 -4.61
N TYR A 103 4.75 5.66 -4.51
CA TYR A 103 5.02 6.57 -5.62
C TYR A 103 6.46 6.42 -6.15
N CYS A 104 7.45 6.38 -5.25
CA CYS A 104 8.86 6.24 -5.62
C CYS A 104 9.21 4.87 -6.23
N THR A 105 8.54 3.80 -5.80
CA THR A 105 8.96 2.41 -6.12
C THR A 105 8.02 1.68 -7.08
N ALA A 106 6.81 2.18 -7.35
CA ALA A 106 5.84 1.52 -8.22
C ALA A 106 6.40 1.20 -9.61
N GLY A 107 7.15 2.11 -10.22
CA GLY A 107 7.78 1.88 -11.52
C GLY A 107 8.97 0.92 -11.51
N ILE A 108 9.51 0.57 -10.33
CA ILE A 108 10.69 -0.28 -10.18
C ILE A 108 10.31 -1.68 -9.70
N SER A 109 9.64 -1.79 -8.55
CA SER A 109 9.28 -3.06 -7.93
C SER A 109 7.80 -3.42 -8.04
N GLY A 110 6.94 -2.44 -8.32
CA GLY A 110 5.49 -2.50 -8.11
C GLY A 110 5.04 -1.81 -6.82
N GLY A 111 5.98 -1.45 -5.92
CA GLY A 111 5.71 -0.71 -4.70
C GLY A 111 4.85 -1.49 -3.70
N HIS A 112 5.28 -2.69 -3.33
CA HIS A 112 4.49 -3.54 -2.43
C HIS A 112 4.69 -3.14 -0.97
N ILE A 113 5.94 -3.06 -0.50
CA ILE A 113 6.39 -2.58 0.82
C ILE A 113 5.71 -3.34 1.99
N ASN A 114 5.04 -4.46 1.68
CA ASN A 114 4.20 -5.20 2.61
C ASN A 114 4.05 -6.66 2.14
N PRO A 115 4.36 -7.64 3.01
CA PRO A 115 4.20 -9.06 2.69
C PRO A 115 2.76 -9.45 2.34
N ALA A 116 1.74 -8.91 3.01
CA ALA A 116 0.34 -9.21 2.74
C ALA A 116 -0.12 -8.69 1.36
N VAL A 117 0.37 -7.51 0.96
CA VAL A 117 0.12 -6.97 -0.39
C VAL A 117 0.78 -7.86 -1.44
N THR A 118 2.04 -8.24 -1.21
CA THR A 118 2.79 -9.16 -2.09
C THR A 118 2.08 -10.51 -2.22
N PHE A 119 1.58 -11.05 -1.10
CA PHE A 119 0.85 -12.30 -1.06
C PHE A 119 -0.48 -12.22 -1.79
N GLY A 120 -1.25 -11.14 -1.60
CA GLY A 120 -2.50 -10.91 -2.33
C GLY A 120 -2.29 -10.89 -3.84
N LEU A 121 -1.31 -10.12 -4.33
CA LEU A 121 -0.97 -10.06 -5.75
C LEU A 121 -0.47 -11.40 -6.30
N PHE A 122 0.26 -12.17 -5.50
CA PHE A 122 0.65 -13.53 -5.85
C PHE A 122 -0.56 -14.46 -6.00
N LEU A 123 -1.52 -14.44 -5.06
CA LEU A 123 -2.75 -15.24 -5.14
C LEU A 123 -3.60 -14.87 -6.37
N ALA A 124 -3.59 -13.60 -6.76
CA ALA A 124 -4.25 -13.12 -7.99
C ALA A 124 -3.46 -13.42 -9.28
N ARG A 125 -2.37 -14.21 -9.20
CA ARG A 125 -1.46 -14.52 -10.32
C ARG A 125 -0.92 -13.30 -11.05
N LYS A 126 -0.66 -12.22 -10.32
CA LYS A 126 0.05 -11.01 -10.81
C LYS A 126 1.55 -11.06 -10.51
N LEU A 127 2.01 -12.05 -9.75
CA LEU A 127 3.39 -12.21 -9.29
C LEU A 127 3.77 -13.70 -9.33
N SER A 128 5.02 -14.01 -9.69
CA SER A 128 5.57 -15.38 -9.57
C SER A 128 5.85 -15.71 -8.09
N LEU A 129 5.89 -17.01 -7.74
CA LEU A 129 6.25 -17.45 -6.39
C LEU A 129 7.69 -17.01 -6.01
N THR A 130 8.62 -17.11 -6.95
CA THR A 130 10.02 -16.72 -6.74
C THR A 130 10.14 -15.25 -6.32
N ARG A 131 9.45 -14.36 -7.04
CA ARG A 131 9.43 -12.94 -6.73
C ARG A 131 8.67 -12.64 -5.44
N ALA A 132 7.57 -13.33 -5.19
CA ALA A 132 6.80 -13.18 -3.95
C ALA A 132 7.66 -13.44 -2.71
N LEU A 133 8.34 -14.59 -2.68
CA LEU A 133 9.20 -14.96 -1.55
C LEU A 133 10.39 -14.01 -1.41
N PHE A 134 11.03 -13.63 -2.53
CA PHE A 134 12.15 -12.71 -2.50
C PHE A 134 11.74 -11.33 -1.94
N TYR A 135 10.61 -10.79 -2.38
CA TYR A 135 10.10 -9.50 -1.87
C TYR A 135 9.78 -9.58 -0.38
N MET A 136 9.11 -10.63 0.09
CA MET A 136 8.79 -10.79 1.52
C MET A 136 10.05 -10.84 2.38
N ILE A 137 11.10 -11.53 1.93
CA ILE A 137 12.40 -11.55 2.61
C ILE A 137 13.00 -10.14 2.66
N MET A 138 13.07 -9.44 1.52
CA MET A 138 13.64 -8.10 1.46
C MET A 138 12.85 -7.08 2.31
N GLN A 139 11.52 -7.19 2.35
CA GLN A 139 10.64 -6.38 3.19
C GLN A 139 10.93 -6.63 4.67
N CYS A 140 10.96 -7.89 5.11
CA CYS A 140 11.26 -8.24 6.50
C CYS A 140 12.66 -7.76 6.93
N LEU A 141 13.68 -7.95 6.08
CA LEU A 141 15.04 -7.47 6.35
C LEU A 141 15.08 -5.93 6.44
N GLY A 142 14.41 -5.23 5.53
CA GLY A 142 14.31 -3.77 5.55
C GLY A 142 13.65 -3.28 6.84
N ALA A 143 12.55 -3.91 7.24
CA ALA A 143 11.84 -3.59 8.48
C ALA A 143 12.72 -3.75 9.72
N ILE A 144 13.44 -4.86 9.83
CA ILE A 144 14.39 -5.13 10.93
C ILE A 144 15.47 -4.05 10.99
N CYS A 145 16.09 -3.71 9.84
CA CYS A 145 17.12 -2.67 9.78
C CYS A 145 16.57 -1.29 10.16
N GLY A 146 15.37 -0.94 9.71
CA GLY A 146 14.74 0.36 10.01
C GLY A 146 14.47 0.52 11.51
N ALA A 147 13.84 -0.48 12.14
CA ALA A 147 13.62 -0.50 13.58
C ALA A 147 14.94 -0.53 14.37
N GLY A 148 15.94 -1.30 13.90
CA GLY A 148 17.26 -1.39 14.53
C GLY A 148 18.00 -0.05 14.58
N VAL A 149 17.93 0.76 13.53
CA VAL A 149 18.50 2.12 13.53
C VAL A 149 17.81 3.01 14.57
N VAL A 150 16.48 2.93 14.69
CA VAL A 150 15.75 3.69 15.71
C VAL A 150 16.15 3.24 17.11
N LYS A 151 16.30 1.93 17.36
CA LYS A 151 16.82 1.39 18.62
C LYS A 151 18.21 1.95 18.93
N GLY A 152 19.10 2.02 17.94
CA GLY A 152 20.43 2.62 18.09
C GLY A 152 20.41 4.10 18.50
N PHE A 153 19.47 4.90 17.97
CA PHE A 153 19.32 6.31 18.36
C PHE A 153 18.66 6.50 19.73
N GLN A 154 17.72 5.62 20.08
CA GLN A 154 16.95 5.74 21.31
C GLN A 154 17.70 5.17 22.52
N GLY A 155 18.61 4.22 22.29
CA GLY A 155 19.26 3.41 23.31
C GLY A 155 18.35 2.28 23.80
N ASP A 156 18.95 1.13 24.13
CA ASP A 156 18.22 -0.12 24.40
C ASP A 156 17.15 0.04 25.49
N ASN A 157 17.51 0.60 26.65
CA ASN A 157 16.60 0.72 27.79
C ASN A 157 15.34 1.54 27.46
N ARG A 158 15.50 2.65 26.74
CA ARG A 158 14.37 3.53 26.38
C ARG A 158 13.53 2.92 25.27
N TYR A 159 14.16 2.28 24.28
CA TYR A 159 13.47 1.61 23.19
C TYR A 159 12.54 0.50 23.72
N GLU A 160 13.05 -0.38 24.57
CA GLU A 160 12.28 -1.49 25.15
C GLU A 160 11.17 -0.98 26.10
N MET A 161 11.48 0.01 26.96
CA MET A 161 10.51 0.55 27.93
C MET A 161 9.29 1.20 27.26
N LEU A 162 9.48 1.81 26.08
CA LEU A 162 8.42 2.46 25.33
C LEU A 162 7.76 1.52 24.30
N GLY A 163 8.08 0.22 24.33
CA GLY A 163 7.50 -0.81 23.47
C GLY A 163 8.05 -0.84 22.04
N GLY A 164 9.06 -0.04 21.71
CA GLY A 164 9.80 -0.10 20.44
C GLY A 164 8.99 0.12 19.16
N GLY A 165 7.74 0.59 19.25
CA GLY A 165 6.80 0.63 18.13
C GLY A 165 6.29 -0.74 17.68
N ALA A 166 6.34 -1.75 18.55
CA ALA A 166 5.83 -3.09 18.27
C ALA A 166 4.30 -3.15 18.40
N ASN A 167 3.65 -3.90 17.51
CA ASN A 167 2.22 -4.20 17.60
C ASN A 167 1.94 -5.19 18.73
N VAL A 168 0.94 -4.89 19.55
CA VAL A 168 0.46 -5.74 20.64
C VAL A 168 -1.04 -5.58 20.78
N VAL A 169 -1.75 -6.63 21.22
CA VAL A 169 -3.17 -6.49 21.56
C VAL A 169 -3.27 -5.63 22.83
N ASN A 170 -3.87 -4.46 22.70
CA ASN A 170 -3.99 -3.51 23.80
C ASN A 170 -4.90 -4.04 24.91
N HIS A 171 -4.64 -3.59 26.14
CA HIS A 171 -5.47 -3.90 27.29
C HIS A 171 -6.93 -3.53 27.04
N GLY A 172 -7.84 -4.44 27.37
CA GLY A 172 -9.28 -4.29 27.12
C GLY A 172 -9.79 -4.99 25.86
N TYR A 173 -8.89 -5.47 24.98
CA TYR A 173 -9.24 -6.27 23.81
C TYR A 173 -8.82 -7.73 23.99
N THR A 174 -9.62 -8.65 23.44
CA THR A 174 -9.24 -10.05 23.32
C THR A 174 -8.34 -10.26 22.10
N LYS A 175 -7.65 -11.41 22.05
CA LYS A 175 -6.90 -11.82 20.85
C LYS A 175 -7.81 -11.98 19.62
N GLY A 176 -9.08 -12.34 19.84
CA GLY A 176 -10.08 -12.44 18.78
C GLY A 176 -10.41 -11.06 18.18
N ASP A 177 -10.56 -10.04 19.02
CA ASP A 177 -10.80 -8.66 18.58
C ASP A 177 -9.61 -8.13 17.78
N GLY A 178 -8.38 -8.34 18.28
CA GLY A 178 -7.16 -7.97 17.58
C GLY A 178 -7.05 -8.67 16.22
N LEU A 179 -7.27 -9.98 16.16
CA LEU A 179 -7.25 -10.74 14.90
C LEU A 179 -8.32 -10.25 13.92
N GLY A 180 -9.54 -9.99 14.39
CA GLY A 180 -10.63 -9.48 13.56
C GLY A 180 -10.31 -8.09 12.98
N ALA A 181 -9.75 -7.20 13.80
CA ALA A 181 -9.31 -5.88 13.36
C ALA A 181 -8.22 -5.96 12.28
N GLU A 182 -7.20 -6.81 12.47
CA GLU A 182 -6.11 -7.01 11.50
C GLU A 182 -6.61 -7.60 10.17
N ILE A 183 -7.56 -8.55 10.21
CA ILE A 183 -8.15 -9.14 9.00
C ILE A 183 -8.89 -8.08 8.19
N ILE A 184 -9.77 -7.31 8.83
CA ILE A 184 -10.58 -6.29 8.15
C ILE A 184 -9.70 -5.14 7.66
N GLY A 185 -8.75 -4.68 8.49
CA GLY A 185 -7.81 -3.62 8.12
C GLY A 185 -6.95 -4.00 6.92
N THR A 186 -6.39 -5.21 6.93
CA THR A 186 -5.60 -5.73 5.80
C THR A 186 -6.48 -5.93 4.56
N PHE A 187 -7.72 -6.37 4.71
CA PHE A 187 -8.66 -6.48 3.59
C PHE A 187 -8.91 -5.12 2.92
N VAL A 188 -9.16 -4.05 3.68
CA VAL A 188 -9.33 -2.69 3.13
C VAL A 188 -8.09 -2.24 2.35
N LEU A 189 -6.90 -2.48 2.90
CA LEU A 189 -5.64 -2.17 2.22
C LEU A 189 -5.50 -2.94 0.90
N VAL A 190 -5.60 -4.28 0.95
CA VAL A 190 -5.37 -5.13 -0.23
C VAL A 190 -6.45 -4.93 -1.28
N TYR A 191 -7.71 -4.75 -0.88
CA TYR A 191 -8.80 -4.37 -1.79
C TYR A 191 -8.51 -3.04 -2.51
N THR A 192 -8.00 -2.06 -1.77
CA THR A 192 -7.59 -0.77 -2.35
C THR A 192 -6.42 -0.93 -3.31
N VAL A 193 -5.43 -1.77 -2.99
CA VAL A 193 -4.32 -2.09 -3.90
C VAL A 193 -4.85 -2.65 -5.21
N PHE A 194 -5.74 -3.64 -5.17
CA PHE A 194 -6.34 -4.20 -6.39
C PHE A 194 -7.12 -3.15 -7.19
N SER A 195 -7.90 -2.31 -6.52
CA SER A 195 -8.65 -1.23 -7.17
C SER A 195 -7.75 -0.14 -7.76
N ALA A 196 -6.56 0.04 -7.19
CA ALA A 196 -5.54 1.00 -7.62
C ALA A 196 -4.56 0.43 -8.65
N THR A 197 -4.69 -0.85 -9.05
CA THR A 197 -3.83 -1.42 -10.11
C THR A 197 -4.15 -0.77 -11.46
N ASP A 198 -3.14 -0.18 -12.09
CA ASP A 198 -3.27 0.27 -13.48
C ASP A 198 -3.14 -0.95 -14.40
N ALA A 199 -4.29 -1.37 -14.94
CA ALA A 199 -4.39 -2.52 -15.83
C ALA A 199 -3.49 -2.38 -17.08
N LYS A 200 -3.13 -1.16 -17.49
CA LYS A 200 -2.38 -0.85 -18.72
C LYS A 200 -0.89 -0.61 -18.49
N ARG A 201 -0.41 -0.56 -17.25
CA ARG A 201 0.99 -0.20 -16.93
C ARG A 201 1.62 -1.21 -15.99
N ASN A 202 2.81 -1.69 -16.35
CA ASN A 202 3.59 -2.62 -15.55
C ASN A 202 4.92 -2.00 -15.10
N ALA A 203 5.46 -2.49 -13.97
CA ALA A 203 6.77 -2.16 -13.46
C ALA A 203 7.88 -2.61 -14.42
N ARG A 204 9.04 -1.97 -14.34
CA ARG A 204 10.10 -2.15 -15.33
C ARG A 204 10.54 -3.62 -15.48
N ASP A 205 10.55 -4.09 -16.73
CA ASP A 205 10.96 -5.45 -17.11
C ASP A 205 10.22 -6.56 -16.34
N SER A 206 8.95 -6.34 -16.01
CA SER A 206 8.12 -7.24 -15.21
C SER A 206 6.65 -7.16 -15.63
N HIS A 207 5.87 -8.17 -15.27
CA HIS A 207 4.40 -8.20 -15.43
C HIS A 207 3.66 -7.66 -14.20
N VAL A 208 4.39 -7.10 -13.23
CA VAL A 208 3.81 -6.53 -12.00
C VAL A 208 3.11 -5.22 -12.33
N PRO A 209 1.82 -5.04 -11.99
CA PRO A 209 1.09 -3.81 -12.29
C PRO A 209 1.62 -2.61 -11.48
N ILE A 210 1.58 -1.42 -12.07
CA ILE A 210 1.85 -0.16 -11.37
C ILE A 210 0.64 0.20 -10.51
N LEU A 211 0.89 0.68 -9.30
CA LEU A 211 -0.13 1.05 -8.33
C LEU A 211 -0.34 2.56 -8.28
N ALA A 212 -1.59 3.01 -8.18
CA ALA A 212 -1.91 4.40 -7.84
C ALA A 212 -1.63 4.64 -6.34
N PRO A 213 -0.64 5.47 -5.98
CA PRO A 213 -0.10 5.49 -4.62
C PRO A 213 -0.99 6.22 -3.61
N LEU A 214 -1.74 7.23 -4.05
CA LEU A 214 -2.51 8.10 -3.16
C LEU A 214 -3.65 7.34 -2.44
N PRO A 215 -4.54 6.59 -3.13
CA PRO A 215 -5.58 5.81 -2.45
C PRO A 215 -5.01 4.78 -1.48
N ILE A 216 -3.89 4.14 -1.82
CA ILE A 216 -3.25 3.13 -0.97
C ILE A 216 -2.74 3.76 0.33
N GLY A 217 -2.04 4.88 0.25
CA GLY A 217 -1.60 5.61 1.44
C GLY A 217 -2.76 6.07 2.33
N PHE A 218 -3.87 6.53 1.72
CA PHE A 218 -5.08 6.89 2.45
C PHE A 218 -5.78 5.69 3.10
N ALA A 219 -5.82 4.54 2.44
CA ALA A 219 -6.36 3.32 3.05
C ALA A 219 -5.58 2.93 4.30
N VAL A 220 -4.24 2.98 4.24
CA VAL A 220 -3.38 2.75 5.42
C VAL A 220 -3.64 3.77 6.52
N LEU A 221 -3.73 5.06 6.18
CA LEU A 221 -4.07 6.13 7.13
C LEU A 221 -5.39 5.83 7.85
N LEU A 222 -6.46 5.56 7.09
CA LEU A 222 -7.80 5.33 7.65
C LEU A 222 -7.84 4.08 8.54
N VAL A 223 -7.17 3.00 8.15
CA VAL A 223 -7.04 1.80 8.97
C VAL A 223 -6.34 2.14 10.28
N HIS A 224 -5.21 2.85 10.26
CA HIS A 224 -4.50 3.24 11.49
C HIS A 224 -5.36 4.13 12.40
N LEU A 225 -6.15 5.05 11.85
CA LEU A 225 -7.08 5.87 12.65
C LEU A 225 -8.09 5.03 13.43
N ALA A 226 -8.48 3.87 12.89
CA ALA A 226 -9.40 2.95 13.54
C ALA A 226 -8.68 1.91 14.45
N THR A 227 -7.51 1.41 14.05
CA THR A 227 -6.91 0.21 14.65
C THR A 227 -5.75 0.48 15.62
N ILE A 228 -5.15 1.69 15.63
CA ILE A 228 -4.10 2.03 16.62
C ILE A 228 -4.54 1.72 18.06
N PRO A 229 -5.79 2.01 18.50
CA PRO A 229 -6.23 1.69 19.85
C PRO A 229 -6.36 0.18 20.15
N ILE A 230 -6.40 -0.70 19.14
CA ILE A 230 -6.62 -2.15 19.30
C ILE A 230 -5.30 -2.90 19.28
N THR A 231 -4.49 -2.71 18.23
CA THR A 231 -3.26 -3.48 17.96
C THR A 231 -2.00 -2.65 17.75
N GLY A 232 -2.14 -1.33 17.67
CA GLY A 232 -1.05 -0.40 17.37
C GLY A 232 -1.02 0.03 15.92
#